data_AF-A0A1D6J6W4-F1
#
_entry.id   AF-A0A1D6J6W4-F1
#
_cell.length_a   1.000
_cell.length_b   1.000
_cell.length_c   1.000
_cell.angle_alpha   90.00
_cell.angle_beta   90.00
_cell.angle_gamma   90.00
#
_symmetry.space_group_name_H-M   'P 1'
#
loop_
_entity.id
_entity.type
_entity.pdbx_description
1 polymer ?
#
loop_
_entity_poly.entity_id
_entity_poly.type
_entity_poly.pdbx_seq_one_letter_code
_entity_poly.pdbx_strand_id
1 'polypeptide(L)'
;MSRAQIPLPCCIATLFPAPEVTKEQVEEPEQAGVSMEEAKEVEEEEEEEKGEELPPDVAENLWAMVFGRGVSKAVLAQWSNQGIRFSSDPETTMGLVQHEGGPCGVLATVQAYVLKYLLFFSDDLSNPEISNPLYTLGQRRFYQSSFAAGDDFSSLTDDRKTRALVHAMVEILFLCGTGKRAVVASVARANRGKIDAALEDLSVESAVDLQKVLKTSTFTSRKDAFNTLLANIPLFQSRLGAMLFLISALLSRGLVCVRQY
;
A
#
# COMPACT_ATOMS: atom_id res chain seq x y z
N MET A 1 -30.76 54.71 -24.94
CA MET A 1 -29.42 54.25 -24.52
C MET A 1 -29.10 52.99 -25.32
N SER A 2 -28.01 52.99 -26.08
CA SER A 2 -27.72 51.92 -27.04
C SER A 2 -27.05 50.72 -26.38
N ARG A 3 -27.48 49.50 -26.73
CA ARG A 3 -26.61 48.32 -26.70
C ARG A 3 -25.96 48.19 -28.08
N ALA A 4 -24.64 48.20 -28.13
CA ALA A 4 -23.91 47.86 -29.35
C ALA A 4 -23.85 46.33 -29.50
N GLN A 5 -24.01 45.83 -30.72
CA GLN A 5 -23.93 44.39 -31.03
C GLN A 5 -22.89 44.21 -32.13
N ILE A 6 -21.85 43.43 -31.84
CA ILE A 6 -20.69 43.22 -32.72
C ILE A 6 -20.90 41.91 -33.50
N PRO A 7 -20.84 41.92 -34.85
CA PRO A 7 -21.05 40.72 -35.66
C PRO A 7 -19.80 39.83 -35.76
N LEU A 8 -20.03 38.54 -36.03
CA LEU A 8 -18.98 37.58 -36.40
C LEU A 8 -18.51 37.83 -37.85
N PRO A 9 -17.20 37.72 -38.16
CA PRO A 9 -16.71 37.73 -39.54
C PRO A 9 -16.97 36.38 -40.23
N CYS A 10 -17.31 36.43 -41.52
CA CYS A 10 -17.52 35.26 -42.36
C CYS A 10 -16.25 34.92 -43.19
N CYS A 11 -16.16 33.69 -43.69
CA CYS A 11 -15.03 33.19 -44.45
C CYS A 11 -14.84 33.89 -45.81
N ILE A 12 -13.58 34.09 -46.22
CA ILE A 12 -13.18 34.27 -47.62
C ILE A 12 -12.02 33.31 -47.89
N ALA A 13 -12.06 32.61 -49.03
CA ALA A 13 -11.03 31.66 -49.45
C ALA A 13 -10.30 32.17 -50.70
N THR A 14 -9.04 31.75 -50.86
CA THR A 14 -8.24 31.96 -52.07
C THR A 14 -7.54 30.67 -52.48
N LEU A 15 -7.82 30.21 -53.71
CA LEU A 15 -7.16 29.09 -54.40
C LEU A 15 -5.80 29.60 -54.95
N PHE A 16 -4.85 28.87 -55.53
CA PHE A 16 -4.71 27.58 -56.28
C PHE A 16 -3.18 27.26 -56.30
N PRO A 17 -2.62 26.23 -56.99
CA PRO A 17 -3.16 24.97 -57.53
C PRO A 17 -2.32 23.72 -57.10
N ALA A 18 -2.58 22.56 -57.71
CA ALA A 18 -1.78 21.34 -57.57
C ALA A 18 -1.51 20.65 -58.93
N PRO A 19 -0.37 19.97 -59.08
CA PRO A 19 -0.16 18.85 -60.02
C PRO A 19 0.41 17.59 -59.30
N GLU A 20 0.37 16.35 -59.81
CA GLU A 20 -0.51 15.64 -60.77
C GLU A 20 -0.33 14.11 -60.52
N VAL A 21 -1.06 13.21 -61.19
CA VAL A 21 -1.22 11.80 -60.74
C VAL A 21 -0.77 10.72 -61.74
N THR A 22 -0.03 9.72 -61.25
CA THR A 22 0.07 8.34 -61.78
C THR A 22 0.04 7.37 -60.58
N LYS A 23 -0.92 6.45 -60.43
CA LYS A 23 -1.02 5.11 -61.08
C LYS A 23 0.20 4.22 -60.77
N GLU A 24 0.12 2.95 -60.37
CA GLU A 24 -0.96 1.98 -60.02
C GLU A 24 -0.26 0.80 -59.24
N GLN A 25 -0.86 -0.28 -58.69
CA GLN A 25 -2.20 -0.90 -58.75
C GLN A 25 -2.53 -1.58 -57.37
N VAL A 26 -3.27 -2.71 -57.29
CA VAL A 26 -3.51 -3.51 -56.06
C VAL A 26 -3.55 -5.02 -56.38
N GLU A 27 -2.85 -5.86 -55.60
CA GLU A 27 -2.97 -7.33 -55.61
C GLU A 27 -2.83 -7.91 -54.17
N GLU A 28 -3.63 -8.94 -53.85
CA GLU A 28 -3.29 -9.93 -52.79
C GLU A 28 -2.44 -11.06 -53.42
N PRO A 29 -1.69 -11.84 -52.61
CA PRO A 29 -2.15 -13.24 -52.49
C PRO A 29 -1.90 -13.95 -51.14
N GLU A 30 -2.86 -14.82 -50.80
CA GLU A 30 -2.77 -16.18 -50.25
C GLU A 30 -1.93 -16.54 -49.00
N GLN A 31 -2.42 -17.57 -48.29
CA GLN A 31 -1.78 -18.19 -47.14
C GLN A 31 -0.80 -19.30 -47.55
N ALA A 32 0.42 -19.27 -47.00
CA ALA A 32 1.27 -20.45 -46.83
C ALA A 32 1.97 -20.38 -45.47
N GLY A 33 1.97 -21.48 -44.72
CA GLY A 33 2.35 -21.49 -43.30
C GLY A 33 3.86 -21.59 -43.03
N VAL A 34 4.26 -21.12 -41.85
CA VAL A 34 5.57 -21.41 -41.23
C VAL A 34 5.32 -22.01 -39.83
N SER A 35 6.20 -22.90 -39.41
CA SER A 35 6.10 -23.69 -38.18
C SER A 35 6.40 -22.90 -36.89
N MET A 36 6.15 -23.56 -35.76
CA MET A 36 6.54 -23.16 -34.40
C MET A 36 7.94 -22.52 -34.33
N GLU A 37 8.03 -21.36 -33.70
CA GLU A 37 9.09 -21.08 -32.73
C GLU A 37 8.45 -21.06 -31.34
N GLU A 38 9.14 -21.61 -30.35
CA GLU A 38 8.62 -21.72 -29.00
C GLU A 38 8.58 -20.34 -28.33
N ALA A 39 7.46 -20.01 -27.68
CA ALA A 39 7.39 -18.84 -26.82
C ALA A 39 8.30 -19.11 -25.61
N LYS A 40 9.58 -18.69 -25.72
CA LYS A 40 10.58 -18.85 -24.67
C LYS A 40 9.98 -18.34 -23.37
N GLU A 41 9.78 -19.24 -22.42
CA GLU A 41 9.35 -18.90 -21.08
C GLU A 41 10.36 -17.89 -20.50
N VAL A 42 9.85 -16.72 -20.13
CA VAL A 42 10.64 -15.78 -19.34
C VAL A 42 10.66 -16.38 -17.95
N GLU A 43 11.75 -17.08 -17.65
CA GLU A 43 12.13 -17.43 -16.29
C GLU A 43 12.11 -16.12 -15.49
N GLU A 44 11.10 -15.92 -14.64
CA GLU A 44 11.07 -14.81 -13.70
C GLU A 44 12.20 -15.06 -12.71
N GLU A 45 13.34 -14.38 -12.92
CA GLU A 45 14.52 -14.50 -12.06
C GLU A 45 14.09 -14.30 -10.60
N GLU A 46 14.27 -15.35 -9.77
CA GLU A 46 13.79 -15.36 -8.40
C GLU A 46 14.52 -14.27 -7.59
N GLU A 47 13.89 -13.10 -7.39
CA GLU A 47 14.33 -12.10 -6.42
C GLU A 47 14.30 -12.74 -5.01
N GLU A 48 15.43 -13.34 -4.58
CA GLU A 48 15.59 -13.94 -3.25
C GLU A 48 15.03 -12.99 -2.18
N GLU A 49 14.06 -13.46 -1.39
CA GLU A 49 13.38 -12.62 -0.41
C GLU A 49 14.38 -12.14 0.65
N LYS A 50 14.81 -10.89 0.50
CA LYS A 50 15.88 -10.23 1.26
C LYS A 50 15.46 -9.84 2.69
N GLY A 51 14.82 -10.77 3.40
CA GLY A 51 14.36 -10.63 4.77
C GLY A 51 15.13 -11.54 5.73
N GLU A 52 15.51 -10.98 6.88
CA GLU A 52 16.18 -11.69 7.97
C GLU A 52 15.17 -12.55 8.75
N GLU A 53 15.61 -13.75 9.16
CA GLU A 53 14.82 -14.65 10.01
C GLU A 53 14.82 -14.18 11.46
N LEU A 54 13.70 -14.37 12.17
CA LEU A 54 13.65 -14.07 13.59
C LEU A 54 14.53 -15.04 14.39
N PRO A 55 15.35 -14.56 15.35
CA PRO A 55 15.96 -15.40 16.37
C PRO A 55 14.88 -16.14 17.21
N PRO A 56 15.13 -17.37 17.68
CA PRO A 56 14.12 -18.15 18.41
C PRO A 56 13.62 -17.48 19.69
N ASP A 57 14.53 -16.84 20.44
CA ASP A 57 14.18 -16.10 21.64
C ASP A 57 13.34 -14.86 21.31
N VAL A 58 13.65 -14.16 20.22
CA VAL A 58 12.88 -13.00 19.74
C VAL A 58 11.47 -13.43 19.33
N ALA A 59 11.31 -14.58 18.68
CA ALA A 59 10.00 -15.13 18.30
C ALA A 59 9.16 -15.54 19.52
N GLU A 60 9.72 -16.28 20.48
CA GLU A 60 9.07 -16.60 21.77
C GLU A 60 8.70 -15.33 22.56
N ASN A 61 9.62 -14.37 22.61
CA ASN A 61 9.42 -13.10 23.30
C ASN A 61 8.30 -12.26 22.68
N LEU A 62 8.20 -12.27 21.34
CA LEU A 62 7.16 -11.59 20.55
C LEU A 62 5.79 -12.27 20.71
N TRP A 63 5.74 -13.60 20.56
CA TRP A 63 4.54 -14.41 20.75
C TRP A 63 3.91 -14.18 22.13
N ALA A 64 4.72 -14.24 23.18
CA ALA A 64 4.28 -13.99 24.54
C ALA A 64 3.80 -12.54 24.81
N MET A 65 4.11 -11.57 23.96
CA MET A 65 3.63 -10.18 24.07
C MET A 65 2.37 -9.91 23.23
N VAL A 66 2.19 -10.59 22.09
CA VAL A 66 0.96 -10.48 21.28
C VAL A 66 -0.17 -11.35 21.85
N PHE A 67 0.15 -12.55 22.32
CA PHE A 67 -0.82 -13.59 22.68
C PHE A 67 -0.77 -14.04 24.15
N GLY A 68 0.29 -13.71 24.89
CA GLY A 68 0.49 -14.22 26.24
C GLY A 68 0.87 -15.70 26.28
N ARG A 69 0.65 -16.36 27.43
CA ARG A 69 1.05 -17.76 27.69
C ARG A 69 -0.08 -18.79 27.53
N GLY A 70 -1.28 -18.37 27.12
CA GLY A 70 -2.49 -19.21 27.19
C GLY A 70 -3.61 -18.72 26.27
N VAL A 71 -3.26 -18.25 25.08
CA VAL A 71 -4.22 -17.85 24.04
C VAL A 71 -5.08 -19.04 23.61
N SER A 72 -6.37 -18.81 23.37
CA SER A 72 -7.26 -19.84 22.83
C SER A 72 -7.16 -19.90 21.31
N LYS A 73 -7.44 -21.06 20.71
CA LYS A 73 -7.48 -21.20 19.23
C LYS A 73 -8.47 -20.23 18.57
N ALA A 74 -9.56 -19.87 19.25
CA ALA A 74 -10.51 -18.87 18.77
C ALA A 74 -9.88 -17.47 18.68
N VAL A 75 -9.11 -17.04 19.69
CA VAL A 75 -8.42 -15.74 19.66
C VAL A 75 -7.28 -15.75 18.63
N LEU A 76 -6.54 -16.85 18.49
CA LEU A 76 -5.53 -16.98 17.42
C LEU A 76 -6.16 -16.88 16.02
N ALA A 77 -7.31 -17.51 15.80
CA ALA A 77 -8.04 -17.41 14.54
C ALA A 77 -8.47 -15.96 14.25
N GLN A 78 -9.03 -15.25 15.24
CA GLN A 78 -9.42 -13.84 15.11
C GLN A 78 -8.24 -12.92 14.74
N TRP A 79 -7.07 -13.10 15.34
CA TRP A 79 -5.86 -12.35 14.99
C TRP A 79 -5.26 -12.75 13.64
N SER A 80 -5.45 -14.00 13.22
CA SER A 80 -4.96 -14.55 11.94
C SER A 80 -5.96 -14.42 10.78
N ASN A 81 -7.09 -13.73 11.00
CA ASN A 81 -8.16 -13.55 10.02
C ASN A 81 -8.57 -12.08 9.81
N GLN A 82 -7.67 -11.14 10.13
CA GLN A 82 -7.90 -9.70 9.99
C GLN A 82 -6.81 -9.00 9.17
N GLY A 83 -7.20 -8.50 8.00
CA GLY A 83 -6.39 -7.60 7.18
C GLY A 83 -6.63 -6.12 7.45
N ILE A 84 -5.79 -5.27 6.88
CA ILE A 84 -5.87 -3.81 6.91
C ILE A 84 -6.37 -3.34 5.53
N ARG A 85 -7.66 -3.56 5.26
CA ARG A 85 -8.30 -3.29 3.97
C ARG A 85 -9.46 -2.31 4.10
N PHE A 86 -9.62 -1.43 3.12
CA PHE A 86 -10.73 -0.48 3.04
C PHE A 86 -12.06 -1.19 2.72
N SER A 87 -13.17 -0.55 3.05
CA SER A 87 -14.51 -1.02 2.68
C SER A 87 -14.74 -0.94 1.17
N SER A 88 -15.39 -1.97 0.63
CA SER A 88 -15.92 -2.00 -0.74
C SER A 88 -17.34 -1.41 -0.84
N ASP A 89 -17.97 -1.09 0.30
CA ASP A 89 -19.28 -0.45 0.36
C ASP A 89 -19.14 1.06 0.07
N PRO A 90 -19.88 1.61 -0.93
CA PRO A 90 -19.84 3.02 -1.30
C PRO A 90 -20.02 4.01 -0.13
N GLU A 91 -20.84 3.68 0.88
CA GLU A 91 -21.11 4.57 2.02
C GLU A 91 -19.97 4.59 3.05
N THR A 92 -19.08 3.59 3.03
CA THR A 92 -18.02 3.43 4.04
C THR A 92 -16.60 3.28 3.46
N THR A 93 -16.38 3.59 2.18
CA THR A 93 -15.10 3.38 1.44
C THR A 93 -13.83 3.94 2.09
N MET A 94 -13.94 4.93 2.98
CA MET A 94 -12.82 5.52 3.74
C MET A 94 -12.43 4.74 5.01
N GLY A 95 -13.30 3.82 5.46
CA GLY A 95 -13.09 3.01 6.66
C GLY A 95 -12.37 1.70 6.38
N LEU A 96 -11.42 1.33 7.24
CA LEU A 96 -10.84 0.01 7.30
C LEU A 96 -11.84 -0.99 7.92
N VAL A 97 -12.05 -2.14 7.28
CA VAL A 97 -13.07 -3.11 7.69
C VAL A 97 -12.56 -4.02 8.80
N GLN A 98 -13.19 -3.92 9.97
CA GLN A 98 -13.02 -4.91 11.04
C GLN A 98 -14.02 -6.07 10.85
N HIS A 99 -13.50 -7.29 10.77
CA HIS A 99 -14.27 -8.54 10.77
C HIS A 99 -14.20 -9.23 12.14
N GLU A 100 -13.05 -9.15 12.80
CA GLU A 100 -12.72 -9.97 13.97
C GLU A 100 -12.54 -9.16 15.27
N GLY A 101 -12.66 -9.82 16.42
CA GLY A 101 -12.39 -9.23 17.74
C GLY A 101 -10.92 -9.39 18.16
N GLY A 102 -10.30 -8.33 18.72
CA GLY A 102 -8.88 -8.37 19.15
C GLY A 102 -8.02 -7.33 18.44
N PRO A 103 -7.71 -7.49 17.14
CA PRO A 103 -6.90 -6.53 16.35
C PRO A 103 -7.54 -5.14 16.15
N CYS A 104 -8.75 -4.90 16.67
CA CYS A 104 -9.48 -3.62 16.54
C CYS A 104 -8.67 -2.39 16.98
N GLY A 105 -7.87 -2.50 18.04
CA GLY A 105 -6.99 -1.40 18.49
C GLY A 105 -5.89 -1.06 17.48
N VAL A 106 -5.42 -2.05 16.72
CA VAL A 106 -4.46 -1.85 15.62
C VAL A 106 -5.15 -1.13 14.47
N LEU A 107 -6.32 -1.62 14.03
CA LEU A 107 -7.10 -1.00 12.95
C LEU A 107 -7.48 0.45 13.27
N ALA A 108 -7.98 0.73 14.47
CA ALA A 108 -8.34 2.08 14.89
C ALA A 108 -7.13 3.04 14.90
N THR A 109 -5.96 2.56 15.34
CA THR A 109 -4.72 3.34 15.32
C THR A 109 -4.28 3.67 13.88
N VAL A 110 -4.35 2.70 12.97
CA VAL A 110 -4.03 2.93 11.55
C VAL A 110 -5.06 3.86 10.91
N GLN A 111 -6.36 3.67 11.15
CA GLN A 111 -7.44 4.51 10.63
C GLN A 111 -7.25 6.00 11.01
N ALA A 112 -6.82 6.28 12.24
CA ALA A 112 -6.55 7.65 12.68
C ALA A 112 -5.40 8.32 11.88
N TYR A 113 -4.35 7.56 11.56
CA TYR A 113 -3.25 8.06 10.72
C TYR A 113 -3.64 8.15 9.25
N VAL A 114 -4.44 7.21 8.72
CA VAL A 114 -5.02 7.28 7.37
C VAL A 114 -5.85 8.56 7.23
N LEU A 115 -6.74 8.84 8.17
CA LEU A 115 -7.57 10.04 8.17
C LEU A 115 -6.71 11.33 8.20
N LYS A 116 -5.65 11.36 9.02
CA LYS A 116 -4.67 12.46 9.04
C LYS A 116 -4.05 12.70 7.66
N TYR A 117 -3.65 11.64 6.94
CA TYR A 117 -3.09 11.76 5.60
C TYR A 117 -4.12 12.18 4.54
N LEU A 118 -5.34 11.65 4.62
CA LEU A 118 -6.44 12.00 3.72
C LEU A 118 -6.93 13.45 3.88
N LEU A 119 -6.93 14.00 5.10
CA LEU A 119 -7.41 15.36 5.38
C LEU A 119 -6.37 16.47 5.24
N PHE A 120 -5.07 16.18 5.44
CA PHE A 120 -4.04 17.23 5.57
C PHE A 120 -2.88 17.12 4.57
N PHE A 121 -2.82 16.07 3.75
CA PHE A 121 -1.71 15.79 2.84
C PHE A 121 -2.18 15.28 1.46
N SER A 122 -3.45 15.56 1.12
CA SER A 122 -4.25 14.91 0.08
C SER A 122 -3.69 15.01 -1.36
N ASP A 123 -2.90 16.05 -1.63
CA ASP A 123 -2.33 16.37 -2.96
C ASP A 123 -0.90 15.82 -3.12
N ASP A 124 -0.14 15.74 -2.04
CA ASP A 124 1.30 15.43 -2.07
C ASP A 124 1.58 13.90 -2.07
N LEU A 125 0.61 13.04 -1.70
CA LEU A 125 0.76 11.61 -1.31
C LEU A 125 1.70 10.73 -2.16
N SER A 126 2.00 11.09 -3.40
CA SER A 126 3.01 10.45 -4.26
C SER A 126 4.46 10.62 -3.77
N ASN A 127 4.76 11.63 -2.97
CA ASN A 127 6.09 11.86 -2.39
C ASN A 127 6.27 11.05 -1.09
N PRO A 128 7.24 10.13 -0.99
CA PRO A 128 7.34 9.22 0.16
C PRO A 128 8.06 9.84 1.38
N GLU A 129 8.56 11.07 1.33
CA GLU A 129 9.21 11.75 2.47
C GLU A 129 8.28 12.74 3.22
N ILE A 130 6.96 12.68 2.97
CA ILE A 130 5.94 13.43 3.72
C ILE A 130 5.76 12.81 5.11
N SER A 131 6.73 13.03 5.98
CA SER A 131 6.81 12.33 7.27
C SER A 131 7.34 13.23 8.39
N ASN A 132 6.84 14.47 8.47
CA ASN A 132 6.98 15.24 9.70
C ASN A 132 5.80 16.20 10.00
N PRO A 133 4.62 15.68 10.38
CA PRO A 133 3.53 16.49 10.93
C PRO A 133 3.95 17.37 12.11
N LEU A 134 4.94 16.97 12.92
CA LEU A 134 5.39 17.79 14.05
C LEU A 134 5.97 19.13 13.61
N TYR A 135 6.61 19.19 12.44
CA TYR A 135 7.10 20.44 11.85
C TYR A 135 5.99 21.22 11.13
N THR A 136 5.05 20.57 10.41
CA THR A 136 3.97 21.30 9.72
C THR A 136 2.84 21.77 10.63
N LEU A 137 2.52 21.06 11.73
CA LEU A 137 1.68 21.58 12.80
C LEU A 137 2.40 22.67 13.59
N GLY A 138 3.69 22.48 13.90
CA GLY A 138 4.50 23.46 14.64
C GLY A 138 4.78 24.75 13.86
N GLN A 139 4.84 24.69 12.52
CA GLN A 139 5.12 25.84 11.66
C GLN A 139 4.04 26.07 10.59
N ARG A 140 2.99 26.80 11.01
CA ARG A 140 2.42 27.94 10.26
C ARG A 140 1.80 27.63 8.87
N ARG A 141 1.63 26.38 8.46
CA ARG A 141 1.02 26.01 7.15
C ARG A 141 -0.50 25.80 7.16
N PHE A 142 -1.15 25.73 8.33
CA PHE A 142 -2.62 25.67 8.47
C PHE A 142 -3.40 26.82 7.78
N TYR A 143 -2.71 27.89 7.37
CA TYR A 143 -3.29 29.06 6.67
C TYR A 143 -2.81 29.20 5.21
N GLN A 144 -2.07 28.23 4.65
CA GLN A 144 -1.44 28.37 3.33
C GLN A 144 -1.54 27.16 2.39
N SER A 145 -1.99 25.99 2.85
CA SER A 145 -2.65 25.06 1.93
C SER A 145 -4.03 25.61 1.56
N SER A 146 -4.55 25.26 0.38
CA SER A 146 -5.99 25.37 0.11
C SER A 146 -6.70 24.43 1.08
N PHE A 147 -7.29 24.96 2.16
CA PHE A 147 -7.87 24.09 3.19
C PHE A 147 -9.18 23.43 2.76
N ALA A 148 -9.76 23.89 1.65
CA ALA A 148 -10.47 23.01 0.75
C ALA A 148 -9.44 22.17 -0.04
N ALA A 149 -8.99 21.08 0.58
CA ALA A 149 -8.82 19.84 -0.18
C ALA A 149 -10.25 19.51 -0.64
N GLY A 150 -10.53 19.74 -1.93
CA GLY A 150 -11.91 19.94 -2.42
C GLY A 150 -12.86 18.88 -1.88
N ASP A 151 -13.93 19.30 -1.20
CA ASP A 151 -14.73 18.51 -0.23
C ASP A 151 -15.42 17.25 -0.79
N ASP A 152 -15.20 16.96 -2.08
CA ASP A 152 -15.67 15.80 -2.79
C ASP A 152 -14.87 14.54 -2.42
N PHE A 153 -15.21 13.95 -1.28
CA PHE A 153 -14.77 12.60 -0.89
C PHE A 153 -15.21 11.51 -1.88
N SER A 154 -16.16 11.77 -2.80
CA SER A 154 -16.48 10.80 -3.87
C SER A 154 -15.38 10.69 -4.93
N SER A 155 -14.47 11.66 -5.01
CA SER A 155 -13.25 11.63 -5.84
C SER A 155 -12.11 10.75 -5.29
N LEU A 156 -12.31 10.05 -4.17
CA LEU A 156 -11.24 9.38 -3.45
C LEU A 156 -10.90 7.98 -4.02
N THR A 157 -10.01 7.97 -5.02
CA THR A 157 -9.52 6.74 -5.68
C THR A 157 -8.83 5.75 -4.72
N ASP A 158 -8.83 4.48 -5.11
CA ASP A 158 -8.16 3.42 -4.34
C ASP A 158 -6.64 3.62 -4.23
N ASP A 159 -6.00 4.23 -5.23
CA ASP A 159 -4.59 4.65 -5.15
C ASP A 159 -4.36 5.70 -4.05
N ARG A 160 -5.21 6.73 -3.94
CA ARG A 160 -5.12 7.74 -2.87
C ARG A 160 -5.31 7.11 -1.49
N LYS A 161 -6.31 6.23 -1.32
CA LYS A 161 -6.52 5.46 -0.08
C LYS A 161 -5.31 4.59 0.25
N THR A 162 -4.75 3.90 -0.74
CA THR A 162 -3.58 3.02 -0.61
C THR A 162 -2.33 3.81 -0.20
N ARG A 163 -2.03 4.94 -0.85
CA ARG A 163 -0.89 5.80 -0.47
C ARG A 163 -1.05 6.39 0.93
N ALA A 164 -2.25 6.85 1.30
CA ALA A 164 -2.53 7.33 2.65
C ALA A 164 -2.36 6.24 3.72
N LEU A 165 -2.70 4.98 3.40
CA LEU A 165 -2.44 3.81 4.25
C LEU A 165 -0.94 3.50 4.37
N VAL A 166 -0.20 3.47 3.28
CA VAL A 166 1.27 3.24 3.34
C VAL A 166 1.96 4.36 4.13
N HIS A 167 1.60 5.62 3.90
CA HIS A 167 2.09 6.77 4.68
C HIS A 167 1.77 6.64 6.18
N ALA A 168 0.54 6.26 6.52
CA ALA A 168 0.12 5.99 7.89
C ALA A 168 0.98 4.90 8.55
N MET A 169 1.21 3.79 7.84
CA MET A 169 2.03 2.67 8.30
C MET A 169 3.50 3.09 8.49
N VAL A 170 4.09 3.80 7.53
CA VAL A 170 5.48 4.31 7.61
C VAL A 170 5.67 5.20 8.85
N GLU A 171 4.77 6.18 9.07
CA GLU A 171 4.92 7.09 10.22
C GLU A 171 4.77 6.35 11.55
N ILE A 172 3.79 5.44 11.69
CA ILE A 172 3.62 4.64 12.91
C ILE A 172 4.88 3.80 13.20
N LEU A 173 5.41 3.08 12.21
CA LEU A 173 6.58 2.22 12.40
C LEU A 173 7.84 3.03 12.74
N PHE A 174 8.06 4.17 12.07
CA PHE A 174 9.17 5.06 12.42
C PHE A 174 9.00 5.70 13.81
N LEU A 175 7.78 6.06 14.23
CA LEU A 175 7.51 6.55 15.58
C LEU A 175 7.83 5.48 16.64
N CYS A 176 7.42 4.23 16.41
CA CYS A 176 7.81 3.09 17.24
C CYS A 176 9.35 2.96 17.32
N GLY A 177 10.05 3.07 16.19
CA GLY A 177 11.52 3.10 16.13
C GLY A 177 12.19 4.43 16.47
N THR A 178 11.54 5.31 17.26
CA THR A 178 12.08 6.59 17.77
C THR A 178 12.52 7.59 16.68
N GLY A 179 11.90 7.52 15.49
CA GLY A 179 12.20 8.32 14.31
C GLY A 179 13.45 7.87 13.54
N LYS A 180 14.10 6.77 13.94
CA LYS A 180 15.41 6.34 13.40
C LYS A 180 15.37 5.09 12.52
N ARG A 181 14.35 4.26 12.70
CA ARG A 181 14.16 3.03 11.93
C ARG A 181 12.70 2.60 11.90
N ALA A 182 12.35 1.76 10.93
CA ALA A 182 11.19 0.87 10.94
C ALA A 182 11.68 -0.56 10.71
N VAL A 183 10.93 -1.54 11.23
CA VAL A 183 11.02 -2.96 10.83
C VAL A 183 9.68 -3.30 10.18
N VAL A 184 9.72 -3.90 9.00
CA VAL A 184 8.56 -4.44 8.29
C VAL A 184 8.66 -5.96 8.32
N ALA A 185 7.58 -6.63 8.68
CA ALA A 185 7.48 -8.08 8.67
C ALA A 185 6.73 -8.57 7.42
N SER A 186 7.30 -9.57 6.75
CA SER A 186 6.73 -10.27 5.59
C SER A 186 6.56 -11.77 5.88
N VAL A 187 6.11 -12.53 4.89
CA VAL A 187 5.81 -13.96 4.99
C VAL A 187 6.54 -14.73 3.91
N ALA A 188 7.32 -15.74 4.30
CA ALA A 188 8.32 -16.47 3.50
C ALA A 188 7.82 -17.25 2.26
N ARG A 189 6.54 -17.06 1.87
CA ARG A 189 5.86 -17.72 0.73
C ARG A 189 4.93 -16.78 -0.02
N ALA A 190 4.90 -15.49 0.31
CA ALA A 190 3.97 -14.51 -0.24
C ALA A 190 4.40 -13.99 -1.62
N ASN A 191 4.58 -14.88 -2.60
CA ASN A 191 4.89 -14.51 -3.99
C ASN A 191 3.80 -13.55 -4.49
N ARG A 192 4.21 -12.39 -5.02
CA ARG A 192 3.35 -11.18 -5.16
C ARG A 192 2.05 -11.38 -5.95
N GLY A 193 1.95 -12.42 -6.79
CA GLY A 193 0.76 -12.77 -7.57
C GLY A 193 -0.18 -13.84 -6.99
N LYS A 194 0.16 -14.53 -5.89
CA LYS A 194 -0.63 -15.65 -5.32
C LYS A 194 -0.73 -15.63 -3.78
N ILE A 195 -0.76 -14.43 -3.21
CA ILE A 195 -0.69 -14.20 -1.76
C ILE A 195 -1.80 -14.95 -1.00
N ASP A 196 -3.08 -14.80 -1.39
CA ASP A 196 -4.18 -15.40 -0.62
C ASP A 196 -4.10 -16.94 -0.55
N ALA A 197 -3.88 -17.61 -1.68
CA ALA A 197 -3.73 -19.07 -1.72
C ALA A 197 -2.49 -19.56 -0.94
N ALA A 198 -1.36 -18.84 -1.03
CA ALA A 198 -0.17 -19.16 -0.24
C ALA A 198 -0.37 -18.94 1.27
N LEU A 199 -1.32 -18.07 1.65
CA LEU A 199 -1.68 -17.80 3.03
C LEU A 199 -2.78 -18.72 3.58
N GLU A 200 -3.63 -19.35 2.75
CA GLU A 200 -4.68 -20.26 3.25
C GLU A 200 -4.07 -21.45 4.02
N ASP A 201 -3.02 -22.08 3.48
CA ASP A 201 -2.31 -23.21 4.13
C ASP A 201 -1.47 -22.82 5.36
N LEU A 202 -1.23 -21.53 5.61
CA LEU A 202 -0.31 -21.07 6.67
C LEU A 202 -0.99 -20.92 8.04
N SER A 203 -1.14 -22.04 8.76
CA SER A 203 -1.51 -22.00 10.18
C SER A 203 -0.33 -21.53 11.06
N VAL A 204 -0.61 -20.64 12.01
CA VAL A 204 0.38 -20.07 12.95
C VAL A 204 -0.12 -20.31 14.38
N GLU A 205 0.16 -21.50 14.92
CA GLU A 205 -0.35 -21.92 16.24
C GLU A 205 0.68 -21.76 17.38
N SER A 206 1.94 -21.47 17.06
CA SER A 206 3.03 -21.31 18.04
C SER A 206 4.05 -20.26 17.64
N ALA A 207 4.89 -19.85 18.61
CA ALA A 207 6.06 -19.01 18.37
C ALA A 207 7.03 -19.61 17.35
N VAL A 208 7.17 -20.94 17.35
CA VAL A 208 8.04 -21.69 16.43
C VAL A 208 7.49 -21.67 14.99
N ASP A 209 6.17 -21.66 14.83
CA ASP A 209 5.54 -21.52 13.51
C ASP A 209 5.61 -20.07 13.03
N LEU A 210 5.42 -19.11 13.93
CA LEU A 210 5.67 -17.70 13.64
C LEU A 210 7.12 -17.47 13.17
N GLN A 211 8.10 -18.09 13.84
CA GLN A 211 9.51 -17.97 13.47
C GLN A 211 9.81 -18.50 12.06
N LYS A 212 9.26 -19.66 11.67
CA LYS A 212 9.46 -20.26 10.33
C LYS A 212 8.82 -19.44 9.20
N VAL A 213 7.71 -18.78 9.49
CA VAL A 213 6.85 -18.14 8.49
C VAL A 213 7.22 -16.66 8.31
N LEU A 214 7.69 -16.00 9.36
CA LEU A 214 7.98 -14.56 9.34
C LEU A 214 9.40 -14.26 8.84
N LYS A 215 9.50 -13.37 7.86
CA LYS A 215 10.75 -12.71 7.44
C LYS A 215 10.67 -11.23 7.85
N THR A 216 11.82 -10.59 8.04
CA THR A 216 11.86 -9.20 8.54
C THR A 216 12.88 -8.33 7.82
N SER A 217 12.50 -7.09 7.51
CA SER A 217 13.36 -6.12 6.82
C SER A 217 13.44 -4.82 7.62
N THR A 218 14.65 -4.38 7.93
CA THR A 218 14.91 -3.16 8.71
C THR A 218 15.26 -1.99 7.80
N PHE A 219 14.58 -0.86 7.98
CA PHE A 219 14.73 0.36 7.18
C PHE A 219 15.14 1.54 8.05
N THR A 220 16.13 2.32 7.62
CA THR A 220 16.47 3.64 8.18
C THR A 220 15.99 4.79 7.29
N SER A 221 15.68 4.50 6.02
CA SER A 221 15.12 5.40 5.01
C SER A 221 13.60 5.25 4.94
N ARG A 222 12.87 6.36 4.95
CA ARG A 222 11.40 6.34 4.88
C ARG A 222 10.92 6.12 3.45
N LYS A 223 11.58 6.73 2.47
CA LYS A 223 11.41 6.40 1.05
C LYS A 223 11.44 4.90 0.79
N ASP A 224 12.42 4.19 1.32
CA ASP A 224 12.59 2.77 1.03
C ASP A 224 11.56 1.91 1.79
N ALA A 225 11.27 2.25 3.05
CA ALA A 225 10.17 1.62 3.79
C ALA A 225 8.81 1.83 3.11
N PHE A 226 8.53 3.04 2.60
CA PHE A 226 7.33 3.36 1.84
C PHE A 226 7.23 2.52 0.58
N ASN A 227 8.30 2.44 -0.22
CA ASN A 227 8.33 1.65 -1.45
C ASN A 227 8.09 0.16 -1.17
N THR A 228 8.73 -0.41 -0.15
CA THR A 228 8.51 -1.81 0.25
C THR A 228 7.09 -2.04 0.77
N LEU A 229 6.55 -1.15 1.60
CA LEU A 229 5.18 -1.28 2.13
C LEU A 229 4.11 -1.12 1.04
N LEU A 230 4.32 -0.23 0.06
CA LEU A 230 3.45 -0.10 -1.11
C LEU A 230 3.49 -1.36 -1.99
N ALA A 231 4.69 -1.89 -2.27
CA ALA A 231 4.84 -3.12 -3.05
C ALA A 231 4.26 -4.37 -2.36
N ASN A 232 4.19 -4.38 -1.03
CA ASN A 232 3.64 -5.47 -0.22
C ASN A 232 2.23 -5.17 0.32
N ILE A 233 1.54 -4.11 -0.15
CA ILE A 233 0.24 -3.74 0.44
C ILE A 233 -0.84 -4.84 0.36
N PRO A 234 -0.89 -5.76 -0.64
CA PRO A 234 -1.83 -6.87 -0.62
C PRO A 234 -1.59 -7.83 0.56
N LEU A 235 -0.34 -8.04 0.98
CA LEU A 235 -0.02 -8.85 2.17
C LEU A 235 -0.58 -8.22 3.45
N PHE A 236 -0.59 -6.88 3.55
CA PHE A 236 -1.22 -6.18 4.67
C PHE A 236 -2.74 -6.06 4.55
N GLN A 237 -3.32 -6.24 3.36
CA GLN A 237 -4.77 -6.34 3.15
C GLN A 237 -5.29 -7.79 3.35
N SER A 238 -4.41 -8.78 3.24
CA SER A 238 -4.68 -10.22 3.48
C SER A 238 -5.04 -10.54 4.94
N ARG A 239 -5.47 -11.79 5.18
CA ARG A 239 -5.92 -12.29 6.49
C ARG A 239 -4.91 -12.13 7.64
N LEU A 240 -3.60 -12.04 7.37
CA LEU A 240 -2.57 -11.86 8.40
C LEU A 240 -2.19 -10.39 8.67
N GLY A 241 -2.71 -9.44 7.89
CA GLY A 241 -2.17 -8.09 7.79
C GLY A 241 -2.13 -7.29 9.11
N ALA A 242 -3.15 -7.40 9.95
CA ALA A 242 -3.17 -6.71 11.24
C ALA A 242 -2.14 -7.29 12.24
N MET A 243 -1.92 -8.61 12.21
CA MET A 243 -0.90 -9.28 13.00
C MET A 243 0.51 -8.91 12.52
N LEU A 244 0.76 -8.96 11.21
CA LEU A 244 2.05 -8.57 10.60
C LEU A 244 2.41 -7.12 10.91
N PHE A 245 1.43 -6.20 10.88
CA PHE A 245 1.66 -4.80 11.21
C PHE A 245 1.92 -4.56 12.71
N LEU A 246 1.21 -5.24 13.62
CA LEU A 246 1.50 -5.18 15.05
C LEU A 246 2.92 -5.71 15.35
N ILE A 247 3.30 -6.83 14.75
CA ILE A 247 4.65 -7.40 14.87
C ILE A 247 5.70 -6.41 14.35
N SER A 248 5.47 -5.80 13.19
CA SER A 248 6.33 -4.74 12.62
C SER A 248 6.54 -3.59 13.61
N ALA A 249 5.47 -3.12 14.28
CA ALA A 249 5.55 -2.05 15.28
C ALA A 249 6.34 -2.45 16.53
N LEU A 250 6.11 -3.65 17.07
CA LEU A 250 6.82 -4.19 18.24
C LEU A 250 8.32 -4.38 17.96
N LEU A 251 8.68 -4.90 16.78
CA LEU A 251 10.07 -5.06 16.34
C LEU A 251 10.75 -3.69 16.11
N SER A 252 10.04 -2.72 15.49
CA SER A 252 10.53 -1.35 15.31
C SER A 252 10.92 -0.71 16.64
N ARG A 253 10.05 -0.85 17.66
CA ARG A 253 10.28 -0.37 19.04
C ARG A 253 11.40 -1.11 19.76
N GLY A 254 11.59 -2.39 19.46
CA GLY A 254 12.53 -3.31 20.09
C GLY A 254 11.96 -3.94 21.35
N LEU A 255 11.93 -5.28 21.41
CA LEU A 255 11.19 -6.04 22.43
C LEU A 255 11.64 -5.74 23.88
N VAL A 256 12.91 -5.39 24.09
CA VAL A 256 13.46 -4.99 25.39
C VAL A 256 12.76 -3.74 25.96
N CYS A 257 12.39 -2.79 25.10
CA CYS A 257 11.74 -1.54 25.51
C CYS A 257 10.23 -1.66 25.78
N VAL A 258 9.61 -2.80 25.43
CA VAL A 258 8.18 -3.05 25.68
C VAL A 258 7.96 -3.66 27.06
N ARG A 259 9.00 -4.27 27.66
CA ARG A 259 8.94 -5.07 28.89
C ARG A 259 9.16 -4.30 30.21
N GLN A 260 9.13 -2.97 30.17
CA GLN A 260 9.44 -2.11 31.34
C GLN A 260 8.19 -1.50 32.00
N TYR A 261 7.00 -2.05 31.72
CA TYR A 261 5.70 -1.71 32.29
C TYR A 261 4.90 -2.98 32.55
#